data_AF-A0A4R0DA67-F1
#
_entry.id   AF-A0A4R0DA67-F1
#
_cell.length_a   1.000
_cell.length_b   1.000
_cell.length_c   1.000
_cell.angle_alpha   90.00
_cell.angle_beta   90.00
_cell.angle_gamma   90.00
#
_symmetry.space_group_name_H-M   'P 1'
#
loop_
_entity.id
_entity.type
_entity.pdbx_description
1 polymer ?
#
loop_
_entity_poly.entity_id
_entity_poly.type
_entity_poly.pdbx_seq_one_letter_code
_entity_poly.pdbx_strand_id
1 'polypeptide(L)'
;MNAPLHLLKEMEQDVSYKSAAQLDKKRYLWLISPFLPVLGMGILAGYQFAPKPAKKVFALGGPLLLHVIIPTIDTLIGQDANNPSNEDVKRLEEDRYYSRLVKSFIPLQYAANIYAAYLVGRPQTSLVDKIFLGISMGMVNGIAVNTAHELSHKSSKIDHLLSHLALAPTGYNHFRVEHPYGHHKRAATPEDPASSRMGETFYEFWPRTVKGSFKSALQIETQRLKRKGKSFWSKDNELLQGWGMSAAFHAALLARFGTGIIPYLATQAFYGISLFEIINYIEHYGLLRQKDAHGKYERTMPEHSWNNNNIVTNLFLYQLQRHSDHHAYPTRPFQALRHFDEAPELPSGYASMLLPAMIPPLWFKIMDKRVFEHYQGNLNKANIQPKRRARIFKKFGVVDN
;
A
#
# COMPACT_ATOMS: atom_id res chain seq x y z
N MET A 1 -23.38 -30.55 44.89
CA MET A 1 -22.28 -31.36 44.30
C MET A 1 -21.13 -30.42 44.04
N ASN A 2 -20.14 -30.43 44.93
CA ASN A 2 -18.92 -29.66 44.78
C ASN A 2 -18.00 -30.44 43.83
N ALA A 3 -17.87 -30.00 42.58
CA ALA A 3 -16.75 -30.45 41.77
C ALA A 3 -15.46 -30.02 42.49
N PRO A 4 -14.50 -30.92 42.75
CA PRO A 4 -13.31 -30.57 43.49
C PRO A 4 -12.51 -29.54 42.70
N LEU A 5 -12.06 -28.49 43.38
CA LEU A 5 -11.23 -27.39 42.86
C LEU A 5 -9.98 -27.87 42.09
N HIS A 6 -9.58 -29.13 42.30
CA HIS A 6 -8.50 -29.82 41.59
C HIS A 6 -8.80 -30.07 40.10
N LEU A 7 -10.05 -30.38 39.73
CA LEU A 7 -10.43 -30.59 38.33
C LEU A 7 -10.39 -29.29 37.51
N LEU A 8 -10.71 -28.14 38.13
CA LEU A 8 -10.58 -26.83 37.48
C LEU A 8 -9.11 -26.42 37.30
N LYS A 9 -8.24 -26.80 38.24
CA LYS A 9 -6.80 -26.52 38.14
C LYS A 9 -6.07 -27.40 37.12
N GLU A 10 -6.51 -28.65 36.95
CA GLU A 10 -6.00 -29.53 35.90
C GLU A 10 -6.53 -29.14 34.51
N MET A 11 -7.75 -28.60 34.41
CA MET A 11 -8.28 -28.04 33.15
C MET A 11 -7.66 -26.69 32.76
N GLU A 12 -7.12 -25.93 33.73
CA GLU A 12 -6.33 -24.70 33.45
C GLU A 12 -4.87 -24.99 33.06
N GLN A 13 -4.37 -26.22 33.26
CA GLN A 13 -2.95 -26.53 33.12
C GLN A 13 -2.52 -27.10 31.77
N ASP A 14 -3.41 -27.21 30.77
CA ASP A 14 -3.01 -27.73 29.44
C ASP A 14 -3.52 -26.92 28.24
N VAL A 15 -3.78 -25.63 28.42
CA VAL A 15 -3.74 -24.71 27.26
C VAL A 15 -2.29 -24.32 27.07
N SER A 16 -1.56 -25.06 26.24
CA SER A 16 -0.23 -24.63 25.77
C SER A 16 -0.39 -23.29 25.04
N TYR A 17 -0.18 -22.18 25.75
CA TYR A 17 -0.29 -20.84 25.21
C TYR A 17 0.85 -20.62 24.20
N LYS A 18 0.54 -20.83 22.91
CA LYS A 18 1.47 -20.53 21.82
C LYS A 18 1.93 -19.07 21.91
N SER A 19 3.25 -18.88 21.98
CA SER A 19 3.92 -17.59 21.82
C SER A 19 3.69 -17.02 20.43
N ALA A 20 3.87 -15.71 20.25
CA ALA A 20 3.75 -15.08 18.94
C ALA A 20 4.67 -15.71 17.87
N ALA A 21 5.85 -16.21 18.27
CA ALA A 21 6.75 -16.94 17.37
C ALA A 21 6.21 -18.32 16.94
N GLN A 22 5.39 -18.96 17.79
CA GLN A 22 4.71 -20.21 17.46
C GLN A 22 3.44 -19.98 16.60
N LEU A 23 2.82 -18.81 16.71
CA LEU A 23 1.64 -18.40 15.94
C LEU A 23 2.00 -17.88 14.55
N ASP A 24 3.07 -17.09 14.47
CA ASP A 24 3.60 -16.54 13.24
C ASP A 24 4.98 -17.12 12.97
N LYS A 25 5.01 -18.22 12.21
CA LYS A 25 6.25 -18.87 11.78
C LYS A 25 7.14 -17.96 10.92
N LYS A 26 6.62 -16.83 10.42
CA LYS A 26 7.35 -15.85 9.61
C LYS A 26 7.79 -14.64 10.42
N ARG A 27 7.60 -14.63 11.74
CA ARG A 27 7.87 -13.50 12.64
C ARG A 27 9.16 -12.74 12.29
N TYR A 28 10.27 -13.46 12.15
CA TYR A 28 11.57 -12.82 11.89
C TYR A 28 11.78 -12.42 10.43
N LEU A 29 11.05 -13.04 9.49
CA LEU A 29 11.09 -12.68 8.07
C LEU A 29 10.46 -11.31 7.80
N TRP A 30 9.58 -10.81 8.68
CA TRP A 30 9.04 -9.45 8.54
C TRP A 30 10.12 -8.36 8.52
N LEU A 31 11.35 -8.64 9.00
CA LEU A 31 12.49 -7.71 8.90
C LEU A 31 12.83 -7.35 7.45
N ILE A 32 12.38 -8.14 6.47
CA ILE A 32 12.54 -7.85 5.04
C ILE A 32 11.99 -6.48 4.66
N SER A 33 10.86 -6.05 5.25
CA SER A 33 10.28 -4.74 4.93
C SER A 33 11.17 -3.56 5.37
N PRO A 34 11.57 -3.39 6.65
CA PRO A 34 12.49 -2.33 7.06
C PRO A 34 13.92 -2.55 6.54
N PHE A 35 14.26 -3.74 6.03
CA PHE A 35 15.51 -3.96 5.32
C PHE A 35 15.50 -3.37 3.90
N LEU A 36 14.34 -3.05 3.32
CA LEU A 36 14.25 -2.51 1.96
C LEU A 36 14.99 -1.16 1.78
N PRO A 37 14.89 -0.16 2.68
CA PRO A 37 15.76 1.01 2.60
C PRO A 37 17.25 0.69 2.71
N VAL A 38 17.62 -0.38 3.43
CA VAL A 38 19.02 -0.85 3.52
C VAL A 38 19.47 -1.45 2.18
N LEU A 39 18.62 -2.22 1.50
CA LEU A 39 18.85 -2.66 0.12
C LEU A 39 19.00 -1.45 -0.82
N GLY A 40 18.15 -0.43 -0.65
CA GLY A 40 18.28 0.85 -1.34
C GLY A 40 19.67 1.48 -1.13
N MET A 41 20.15 1.55 0.11
CA MET A 41 21.51 2.03 0.40
C MET A 41 22.60 1.14 -0.20
N GLY A 42 22.41 -0.18 -0.26
CA GLY A 42 23.31 -1.10 -0.96
C GLY A 42 23.38 -0.83 -2.46
N ILE A 43 22.24 -0.56 -3.09
CA ILE A 43 22.15 -0.14 -4.50
C ILE A 43 22.91 1.19 -4.73
N LEU A 44 22.70 2.16 -3.84
CA LEU A 44 23.41 3.45 -3.87
C LEU A 44 24.92 3.29 -3.68
N ALA A 45 25.35 2.42 -2.76
CA ALA A 45 26.75 2.10 -2.55
C ALA A 45 27.37 1.43 -3.78
N GLY A 46 26.65 0.48 -4.40
CA GLY A 46 27.04 -0.11 -5.68
C GLY A 46 27.22 0.95 -6.76
N TYR A 47 26.28 1.89 -6.91
CA TYR A 47 26.42 3.01 -7.84
C TYR A 47 27.65 3.89 -7.52
N GLN A 48 27.93 4.14 -6.24
CA GLN A 48 29.06 4.95 -5.81
C GLN A 48 30.41 4.32 -6.17
N PHE A 49 30.59 3.04 -5.82
CA PHE A 49 31.89 2.37 -5.83
C PHE A 49 32.14 1.48 -7.05
N ALA A 50 31.11 1.13 -7.82
CA ALA A 50 31.29 0.27 -9.00
C ALA A 50 32.06 0.98 -10.14
N PRO A 51 32.74 0.23 -11.00
CA PRO A 51 33.33 0.74 -12.24
C PRO A 51 32.28 1.44 -13.11
N LYS A 52 32.68 2.46 -13.88
CA LYS A 52 31.80 3.25 -14.76
C LYS A 52 30.77 2.42 -15.56
N PRO A 53 31.12 1.31 -16.25
CA PRO A 53 30.13 0.53 -17.01
C PRO A 53 29.03 -0.10 -16.13
N ALA A 54 29.34 -0.46 -14.90
CA ALA A 54 28.41 -1.15 -14.00
C ALA A 54 27.54 -0.18 -13.18
N LYS A 55 27.91 1.11 -13.09
CA LYS A 55 27.13 2.11 -12.33
C LYS A 55 25.68 2.20 -12.76
N LYS A 56 25.40 2.15 -14.06
CA LYS A 56 24.02 2.22 -14.58
C LYS A 56 23.16 1.03 -14.16
N VAL A 57 23.75 -0.15 -14.01
CA VAL A 57 23.04 -1.34 -13.52
C VAL A 57 22.58 -1.12 -12.08
N PHE A 58 23.46 -0.57 -11.23
CA PHE A 58 23.08 -0.17 -9.87
C PHE A 58 22.09 0.99 -9.86
N ALA A 59 22.20 1.99 -10.74
CA ALA A 59 21.20 3.06 -10.82
C ALA A 59 19.78 2.50 -11.12
N LEU A 60 19.69 1.38 -11.85
CA LEU A 60 18.47 0.62 -12.15
C LEU A 60 18.16 -0.50 -11.14
N GLY A 61 18.89 -0.56 -10.02
CA GLY A 61 18.76 -1.64 -9.05
C GLY A 61 17.36 -1.79 -8.46
N GLY A 62 16.65 -0.67 -8.24
CA GLY A 62 15.25 -0.69 -7.78
C GLY A 62 14.35 -1.40 -8.79
N PRO A 63 14.21 -0.91 -10.04
CA PRO A 63 13.46 -1.59 -11.09
C PRO A 63 13.77 -3.08 -11.25
N LEU A 64 15.05 -3.47 -11.21
CA LEU A 64 15.45 -4.88 -11.27
C LEU A 64 14.93 -5.67 -10.06
N LEU A 65 15.03 -5.10 -8.87
CA LEU A 65 14.52 -5.71 -7.64
C LEU A 65 13.01 -5.97 -7.73
N LEU A 66 12.21 -4.96 -8.07
CA LEU A 66 10.75 -5.09 -8.06
C LEU A 66 10.18 -5.87 -9.24
N HIS A 67 10.72 -5.69 -10.44
CA HIS A 67 10.11 -6.27 -11.64
C HIS A 67 10.74 -7.59 -12.07
N VAL A 68 11.90 -7.95 -11.52
CA VAL A 68 12.59 -9.20 -11.87
C VAL A 68 12.79 -10.06 -10.64
N ILE A 69 13.51 -9.56 -9.63
CA ILE A 69 13.94 -10.37 -8.49
C ILE A 69 12.74 -10.81 -7.63
N ILE A 70 11.92 -9.87 -7.15
CA ILE A 70 10.77 -10.17 -6.29
C ILE A 70 9.78 -11.14 -6.99
N PRO A 71 9.31 -10.90 -8.22
CA PRO A 71 8.44 -11.83 -8.94
C PRO A 71 9.05 -13.23 -9.12
N THR A 72 10.35 -13.30 -9.40
CA THR A 72 11.05 -14.59 -9.55
C THR A 72 11.04 -15.37 -8.24
N ILE A 73 11.39 -14.73 -7.13
CA ILE A 73 11.40 -15.39 -5.82
C ILE A 73 9.97 -15.77 -5.39
N ASP A 74 8.97 -14.90 -5.63
CA ASP A 74 7.57 -15.20 -5.34
C ASP A 74 7.07 -16.46 -6.07
N THR A 75 7.48 -16.64 -7.32
CA THR A 75 7.13 -17.82 -8.14
C THR A 75 7.79 -19.09 -7.57
N LEU A 76 8.97 -18.97 -6.98
CA LEU A 76 9.71 -20.10 -6.39
C LEU A 76 9.22 -20.49 -5.00
N ILE A 77 8.81 -19.52 -4.17
CA ILE A 77 8.42 -19.76 -2.76
C ILE A 77 6.92 -20.08 -2.63
N GLY A 78 6.06 -19.41 -3.39
CA GLY A 78 4.61 -19.65 -3.36
C GLY A 78 3.83 -18.88 -2.28
N GLN A 79 2.70 -19.45 -1.85
CA GLN A 79 1.64 -18.76 -1.08
C GLN A 79 1.64 -19.10 0.41
N ASP A 80 1.05 -18.21 1.23
CA ASP A 80 0.96 -18.35 2.68
C ASP A 80 -0.37 -18.94 3.17
N ALA A 81 -0.41 -20.21 3.54
CA ALA A 81 -1.62 -20.81 4.11
C ALA A 81 -1.96 -20.37 5.56
N ASN A 82 -1.13 -19.54 6.22
CA ASN A 82 -1.36 -19.20 7.64
C ASN A 82 -2.60 -18.32 7.83
N ASN A 83 -3.53 -18.74 8.69
CA ASN A 83 -4.74 -17.99 9.03
C ASN A 83 -4.98 -18.05 10.55
N PRO A 84 -4.63 -16.97 11.31
CA PRO A 84 -4.71 -16.99 12.78
C PRO A 84 -6.16 -17.00 13.29
N SER A 85 -6.43 -17.74 14.38
CA SER A 85 -7.74 -17.73 15.05
C SER A 85 -8.02 -16.39 15.75
N ASN A 86 -9.24 -16.17 16.26
CA ASN A 86 -9.58 -14.91 16.95
C ASN A 86 -8.75 -14.68 18.22
N GLU A 87 -8.37 -15.76 18.92
CA GLU A 87 -7.50 -15.68 20.10
C GLU A 87 -6.05 -15.38 19.71
N ASP A 88 -5.58 -15.94 18.60
CA ASP A 88 -4.24 -15.69 18.07
C ASP A 88 -4.06 -14.22 17.64
N VAL A 89 -5.10 -13.62 17.03
CA VAL A 89 -5.10 -12.21 16.61
C VAL A 89 -4.78 -11.29 17.79
N LYS A 90 -5.45 -11.46 18.93
CA LYS A 90 -5.21 -10.63 20.12
C LYS A 90 -3.77 -10.72 20.61
N ARG A 91 -3.20 -11.93 20.63
CA ARG A 91 -1.81 -12.15 21.05
C ARG A 91 -0.81 -11.52 20.09
N LEU A 92 -1.06 -11.64 18.79
CA LEU A 92 -0.22 -11.02 17.75
C LEU A 92 -0.32 -9.49 17.80
N GLU A 93 -1.47 -8.92 18.17
CA GLU A 93 -1.68 -7.48 18.36
C GLU A 93 -0.89 -6.89 19.53
N GLU A 94 -0.78 -7.61 20.65
CA GLU A 94 -0.07 -7.16 21.86
C GLU A 94 1.45 -7.15 21.70
N ASP A 95 1.97 -7.87 20.70
CA ASP A 95 3.40 -8.02 20.51
C ASP A 95 4.07 -6.78 19.90
N ARG A 96 4.87 -6.12 20.72
CA ARG A 96 5.56 -4.86 20.36
C ARG A 96 6.59 -5.02 19.26
N TYR A 97 7.02 -6.24 18.94
CA TYR A 97 7.97 -6.49 17.85
C TYR A 97 7.46 -5.92 16.52
N TYR A 98 6.20 -6.22 16.15
CA TYR A 98 5.63 -5.78 14.87
C TYR A 98 5.52 -4.26 14.78
N SER A 99 5.09 -3.59 15.85
CA SER A 99 5.03 -2.12 15.88
C SER A 99 6.41 -1.48 15.79
N ARG A 100 7.42 -2.02 16.50
CA ARG A 100 8.81 -1.52 16.42
C ARG A 100 9.39 -1.70 15.03
N LEU A 101 9.10 -2.84 14.41
CA LEU A 101 9.54 -3.19 13.07
C LEU A 101 9.03 -2.19 12.03
N VAL A 102 7.73 -1.92 12.01
CA VAL A 102 7.11 -0.91 11.11
C VAL A 102 7.78 0.46 11.31
N LYS A 103 7.98 0.88 12.56
CA LYS A 103 8.57 2.19 12.89
C LYS A 103 10.04 2.30 12.48
N SER A 104 10.78 1.20 12.48
CA SER A 104 12.20 1.17 12.11
C SER A 104 12.45 1.48 10.62
N PHE A 105 11.43 1.31 9.77
CA PHE A 105 11.52 1.66 8.35
C PHE A 105 11.83 3.15 8.15
N ILE A 106 11.24 4.04 8.96
CA ILE A 106 11.31 5.50 8.77
C ILE A 106 12.74 6.05 8.88
N PRO A 107 13.51 5.82 9.96
CA PRO A 107 14.89 6.32 10.02
C PRO A 107 15.78 5.76 8.90
N LEU A 108 15.57 4.49 8.50
CA LEU A 108 16.31 3.86 7.41
C LEU A 108 15.95 4.46 6.04
N GLN A 109 14.66 4.76 5.82
CA GLN A 109 14.18 5.47 4.64
C GLN A 109 14.81 6.87 4.52
N TYR A 110 14.89 7.62 5.62
CA TYR A 110 15.52 8.93 5.64
C TYR A 110 17.02 8.84 5.35
N ALA A 111 17.73 7.88 5.97
CA ALA A 111 19.13 7.62 5.67
C ALA A 111 19.37 7.32 4.19
N ALA A 112 18.54 6.47 3.58
CA ALA A 112 18.63 6.15 2.15
C ALA A 112 18.40 7.37 1.25
N ASN A 113 17.38 8.20 1.56
CA ASN A 113 17.10 9.41 0.79
C ASN A 113 18.22 10.47 0.93
N ILE A 114 18.78 10.64 2.12
CA ILE A 114 19.93 11.55 2.35
C ILE A 114 21.14 11.05 1.59
N TYR A 115 21.40 9.73 1.59
CA TYR A 115 22.52 9.15 0.85
C TYR A 115 22.34 9.33 -0.67
N ALA A 116 21.14 9.09 -1.19
CA ALA A 116 20.83 9.33 -2.60
C ALA A 116 21.03 10.81 -2.98
N ALA A 117 20.52 11.74 -2.16
CA ALA A 117 20.71 13.17 -2.37
C ALA A 117 22.19 13.57 -2.37
N TYR A 118 23.00 12.99 -1.47
CA TYR A 118 24.44 13.17 -1.46
C TYR A 118 25.11 12.71 -2.77
N LEU A 119 24.73 11.56 -3.31
CA LEU A 119 25.29 11.05 -4.57
C LEU A 119 24.85 11.88 -5.78
N VAL A 120 23.58 12.24 -5.84
CA VAL A 120 22.96 13.02 -6.92
C VAL A 120 23.46 14.47 -6.92
N GLY A 121 23.75 15.04 -5.76
CA GLY A 121 24.28 16.41 -5.61
C GLY A 121 25.71 16.59 -6.12
N ARG A 122 26.44 15.51 -6.43
CA ARG A 122 27.81 15.57 -6.96
C ARG A 122 27.82 16.14 -8.39
N PRO A 123 28.77 17.05 -8.74
CA PRO A 123 28.83 17.66 -10.07
C PRO A 123 28.91 16.67 -11.23
N GLN A 124 29.56 15.53 -11.01
CA GLN A 124 29.77 14.47 -12.01
C GLN A 124 28.58 13.54 -12.23
N THR A 125 27.51 13.66 -11.44
CA THR A 125 26.34 12.79 -11.59
C THR A 125 25.48 13.27 -12.76
N SER A 126 25.38 12.45 -13.81
CA SER A 126 24.64 12.80 -15.02
C SER A 126 23.14 12.93 -14.74
N LEU A 127 22.42 13.74 -15.53
CA LEU A 127 20.97 13.88 -15.40
C LEU A 127 20.23 12.53 -15.47
N VAL A 128 20.68 11.63 -16.35
CA VAL A 128 20.11 10.29 -16.50
C VAL A 128 20.26 9.47 -15.21
N ASP A 129 21.45 9.51 -14.58
CA ASP A 129 21.67 8.81 -13.32
C ASP A 129 20.81 9.41 -12.19
N LYS A 130 20.62 10.74 -12.16
CA LYS A 130 19.71 11.38 -11.20
C LYS A 130 18.28 10.87 -11.33
N ILE A 131 17.81 10.66 -12.56
CA ILE A 131 16.48 10.11 -12.86
C ILE A 131 16.42 8.64 -12.44
N PHE A 132 17.39 7.80 -12.82
CA PHE A 132 17.39 6.38 -12.46
C PHE A 132 17.52 6.13 -10.96
N LEU A 133 18.38 6.87 -10.27
CA LEU A 133 18.45 6.86 -8.80
C LEU A 133 17.15 7.37 -8.19
N GLY A 134 16.50 8.36 -8.82
CA GLY A 134 15.17 8.82 -8.45
C GLY A 134 14.11 7.73 -8.58
N ILE A 135 14.09 6.96 -9.66
CA ILE A 135 13.19 5.81 -9.83
C ILE A 135 13.45 4.74 -8.76
N SER A 136 14.71 4.37 -8.54
CA SER A 136 15.10 3.38 -7.54
C SER A 136 14.70 3.80 -6.12
N MET A 137 14.89 5.07 -5.75
CA MET A 137 14.44 5.59 -4.46
C MET A 137 12.93 5.80 -4.40
N GLY A 138 12.30 6.16 -5.52
CA GLY A 138 10.85 6.27 -5.62
C GLY A 138 10.15 4.95 -5.34
N MET A 139 10.78 3.83 -5.69
CA MET A 139 10.29 2.51 -5.29
C MET A 139 10.35 2.27 -3.79
N VAL A 140 11.48 2.58 -3.15
CA VAL A 140 11.62 2.48 -1.69
C VAL A 140 10.57 3.36 -1.00
N ASN A 141 10.39 4.59 -1.50
CA ASN A 141 9.43 5.55 -0.96
C ASN A 141 7.97 5.20 -1.29
N GLY A 142 7.70 4.52 -2.41
CA GLY A 142 6.38 3.98 -2.74
C GLY A 142 6.01 2.82 -1.82
N ILE A 143 6.95 1.92 -1.52
CA ILE A 143 6.73 0.83 -0.55
C ILE A 143 6.63 1.39 0.89
N ALA A 144 7.28 2.52 1.19
CA ALA A 144 7.13 3.23 2.46
C ALA A 144 5.69 3.66 2.74
N VAL A 145 4.84 3.81 1.71
CA VAL A 145 3.41 4.08 1.89
C VAL A 145 2.74 2.98 2.71
N ASN A 146 3.21 1.72 2.66
CA ASN A 146 2.72 0.65 3.53
C ASN A 146 3.07 0.89 5.01
N THR A 147 4.25 1.43 5.30
CA THR A 147 4.58 1.88 6.66
C THR A 147 3.62 2.99 7.10
N ALA A 148 3.36 3.97 6.23
CA ALA A 148 2.42 5.03 6.51
C ALA A 148 0.98 4.53 6.70
N HIS A 149 0.58 3.55 5.89
CA HIS A 149 -0.69 2.86 5.91
C HIS A 149 -0.95 2.20 7.26
N GLU A 150 -0.05 1.32 7.70
CA GLU A 150 -0.18 0.62 8.99
C GLU A 150 -0.27 1.58 10.17
N LEU A 151 0.53 2.66 10.14
CA LEU A 151 0.57 3.67 11.19
C LEU A 151 -0.66 4.61 11.15
N SER A 152 -1.28 4.77 9.98
CA SER A 152 -2.47 5.63 9.81
C SER A 152 -3.72 5.08 10.48
N HIS A 153 -3.81 3.76 10.63
CA HIS A 153 -4.94 3.07 11.25
C HIS A 153 -4.83 2.98 12.77
N LYS A 154 -3.66 3.30 13.35
CA LYS A 154 -3.47 3.32 14.81
C LYS A 154 -4.13 4.56 15.40
N SER A 155 -4.52 4.48 16.68
CA SER A 155 -5.17 5.58 17.40
C SER A 155 -4.19 6.60 18.00
N SER A 156 -2.90 6.27 18.07
CA SER A 156 -1.88 7.10 18.70
C SER A 156 -1.46 8.26 17.81
N LYS A 157 -1.38 9.46 18.39
CA LYS A 157 -0.86 10.67 17.70
C LYS A 157 0.58 10.49 17.22
N ILE A 158 1.40 9.74 17.95
CA ILE A 158 2.78 9.47 17.54
C ILE A 158 2.79 8.62 16.27
N ASP A 159 1.90 7.62 16.17
CA ASP A 159 1.80 6.80 14.96
C ASP A 159 1.31 7.63 13.78
N HIS A 160 0.39 8.58 13.98
CA HIS A 160 -0.02 9.51 12.92
C HIS A 160 1.13 10.42 12.45
N LEU A 161 1.92 10.95 13.40
CA LEU A 161 3.11 11.74 13.09
C LEU A 161 4.12 10.91 12.26
N LEU A 162 4.38 9.68 12.68
CA LEU A 162 5.28 8.76 11.98
C LEU A 162 4.73 8.38 10.59
N SER A 163 3.41 8.23 10.44
CA SER A 163 2.76 8.05 9.13
C SER A 163 3.02 9.24 8.21
N HIS A 164 2.91 10.48 8.70
CA HIS A 164 3.27 11.66 7.94
C HIS A 164 4.76 11.72 7.59
N LEU A 165 5.66 11.34 8.50
CA LEU A 165 7.09 11.29 8.21
C LEU A 165 7.42 10.26 7.12
N ALA A 166 6.80 9.09 7.13
CA ALA A 166 6.96 8.09 6.08
C ALA A 166 6.53 8.60 4.67
N LEU A 167 5.50 9.47 4.62
CA LEU A 167 4.99 10.07 3.38
C LEU A 167 5.74 11.34 2.95
N ALA A 168 6.54 11.94 3.84
CA ALA A 168 7.20 13.22 3.57
C ALA A 168 8.10 13.20 2.32
N PRO A 169 8.87 12.12 2.03
CA PRO A 169 9.62 12.04 0.79
C PRO A 169 8.77 12.08 -0.47
N THR A 170 7.60 11.43 -0.51
CA THR A 170 6.73 11.46 -1.70
C THR A 170 5.89 12.74 -1.78
N GLY A 171 5.73 13.47 -0.68
CA GLY A 171 4.83 14.62 -0.60
C GLY A 171 3.35 14.23 -0.58
N TYR A 172 3.04 12.94 -0.45
CA TYR A 172 1.67 12.40 -0.54
C TYR A 172 0.95 12.38 0.81
N ASN A 173 1.29 13.30 1.72
CA ASN A 173 0.84 13.30 3.12
C ASN A 173 -0.67 13.37 3.34
N HIS A 174 -1.43 13.83 2.34
CA HIS A 174 -2.88 13.84 2.43
C HIS A 174 -3.47 12.43 2.53
N PHE A 175 -2.74 11.41 2.06
CA PHE A 175 -3.07 9.99 2.20
C PHE A 175 -3.37 9.60 3.65
N ARG A 176 -2.62 10.11 4.64
CA ARG A 176 -2.89 9.82 6.05
C ARG A 176 -4.34 10.17 6.42
N VAL A 177 -4.86 11.30 5.96
CA VAL A 177 -6.25 11.69 6.26
C VAL A 177 -7.23 10.99 5.32
N GLU A 178 -6.91 10.93 4.03
CA GLU A 178 -7.79 10.41 3.00
C GLU A 178 -8.09 8.93 3.21
N HIS A 179 -7.07 8.11 3.46
CA HIS A 179 -7.20 6.67 3.37
C HIS A 179 -8.13 6.09 4.45
N PRO A 180 -7.93 6.35 5.76
CA PRO A 180 -8.78 5.74 6.80
C PRO A 180 -10.19 6.33 6.84
N TYR A 181 -10.35 7.61 6.50
CA TYR A 181 -11.62 8.33 6.66
C TYR A 181 -12.40 8.52 5.34
N GLY A 182 -11.74 8.28 4.21
CA GLY A 182 -12.24 8.44 2.85
C GLY A 182 -12.31 7.11 2.14
N HIS A 183 -11.18 6.64 1.60
CA HIS A 183 -11.11 5.39 0.83
C HIS A 183 -11.71 4.21 1.60
N HIS A 184 -11.27 3.90 2.82
CA HIS A 184 -11.85 2.78 3.59
C HIS A 184 -13.36 2.87 3.79
N LYS A 185 -13.89 4.08 3.94
CA LYS A 185 -15.33 4.33 4.11
C LYS A 185 -16.11 4.10 2.81
N ARG A 186 -15.51 4.44 1.67
CA ARG A 186 -16.16 4.45 0.34
C ARG A 186 -15.61 3.38 -0.62
N ALA A 187 -14.72 2.51 -0.18
CA ALA A 187 -14.10 1.49 -1.01
C ALA A 187 -15.17 0.68 -1.75
N ALA A 188 -14.90 0.39 -3.02
CA ALA A 188 -15.84 -0.22 -3.97
C ALA A 188 -17.14 0.59 -4.13
N THR A 189 -17.09 1.92 -4.12
CA THR A 189 -18.24 2.76 -4.53
C THR A 189 -17.84 3.77 -5.61
N PRO A 190 -18.78 4.30 -6.42
CA PRO A 190 -18.48 5.28 -7.46
C PRO A 190 -17.89 6.60 -6.92
N GLU A 191 -18.14 6.92 -5.65
CA GLU A 191 -17.65 8.12 -4.96
C GLU A 191 -16.21 7.97 -4.42
N ASP A 192 -15.64 6.77 -4.43
CA ASP A 192 -14.25 6.54 -4.06
C ASP A 192 -13.29 6.78 -5.23
N PRO A 193 -12.38 7.77 -5.13
CA PRO A 193 -11.39 8.02 -6.17
C PRO A 193 -10.45 6.83 -6.42
N ALA A 194 -10.14 6.05 -5.38
CA ALA A 194 -9.20 4.94 -5.46
C ALA A 194 -9.85 3.61 -5.92
N SER A 195 -11.18 3.58 -6.09
CA SER A 195 -11.87 2.44 -6.71
C SER A 195 -11.78 2.54 -8.24
N SER A 196 -11.00 1.65 -8.84
CA SER A 196 -10.81 1.59 -10.30
C SER A 196 -11.95 0.85 -11.00
N ARG A 197 -12.20 1.21 -12.25
CA ARG A 197 -13.36 0.72 -13.00
C ARG A 197 -12.96 -0.31 -14.04
N MET A 198 -13.80 -1.30 -14.27
CA MET A 198 -13.65 -2.25 -15.37
C MET A 198 -13.62 -1.49 -16.70
N GLY A 199 -12.58 -1.76 -17.49
CA GLY A 199 -12.25 -1.04 -18.71
C GLY A 199 -11.56 0.32 -18.55
N GLU A 200 -11.36 0.87 -17.36
CA GLU A 200 -10.56 2.10 -17.15
C GLU A 200 -9.08 1.78 -17.29
N THR A 201 -8.29 2.59 -18.01
CA THR A 201 -6.83 2.38 -18.07
C THR A 201 -6.14 2.99 -16.85
N PHE A 202 -4.96 2.50 -16.46
CA PHE A 202 -4.18 3.13 -15.39
C PHE A 202 -3.93 4.64 -15.66
N TYR A 203 -3.73 5.02 -16.92
CA TYR A 203 -3.50 6.42 -17.32
C TYR A 203 -4.74 7.32 -17.14
N GLU A 204 -5.95 6.76 -17.17
CA GLU A 204 -7.18 7.48 -16.86
C GLU A 204 -7.45 7.50 -15.36
N PHE A 205 -7.14 6.40 -14.70
CA PHE A 205 -7.26 6.23 -13.26
C PHE A 205 -6.32 7.18 -12.50
N TRP A 206 -5.03 7.21 -12.83
CA TRP A 206 -4.00 7.95 -12.11
C TRP A 206 -4.35 9.43 -11.83
N PRO A 207 -4.71 10.26 -12.83
CA PRO A 207 -5.09 11.65 -12.56
C PRO A 207 -6.42 11.76 -11.81
N ARG A 208 -7.34 10.78 -11.95
CA ARG A 208 -8.63 10.75 -11.26
C ARG A 208 -8.46 10.45 -9.78
N THR A 209 -7.69 9.41 -9.44
CA THR A 209 -7.39 9.04 -8.05
C THR A 209 -6.61 10.15 -7.36
N VAL A 210 -5.51 10.64 -7.94
CA VAL A 210 -4.65 11.66 -7.29
C VAL A 210 -5.43 12.95 -6.98
N LYS A 211 -6.17 13.49 -7.97
CA LYS A 211 -6.96 14.73 -7.76
C LYS A 211 -8.16 14.48 -6.84
N GLY A 212 -8.81 13.33 -6.98
CA GLY A 212 -9.98 12.97 -6.18
C GLY A 212 -9.62 12.76 -4.71
N SER A 213 -8.55 12.03 -4.43
CA SER A 213 -8.02 11.75 -3.09
C SER A 213 -7.57 13.05 -2.41
N PHE A 214 -6.87 13.94 -3.12
CA PHE A 214 -6.53 15.26 -2.58
C PHE A 214 -7.77 16.07 -2.19
N LYS A 215 -8.79 16.13 -3.06
CA LYS A 215 -10.06 16.82 -2.79
C LYS A 215 -10.83 16.19 -1.63
N SER A 216 -10.87 14.85 -1.57
CA SER A 216 -11.47 14.06 -0.50
C SER A 216 -10.82 14.40 0.84
N ALA A 217 -9.49 14.40 0.91
CA ALA A 217 -8.74 14.73 2.11
C ALA A 217 -9.06 16.14 2.62
N LEU A 218 -9.07 17.14 1.72
CA LEU A 218 -9.46 18.52 2.05
C LEU A 218 -10.87 18.60 2.65
N GLN A 219 -11.84 17.89 2.06
CA GLN A 219 -13.22 17.88 2.54
C GLN A 219 -13.33 17.22 3.92
N ILE A 220 -12.71 16.05 4.09
CA ILE A 220 -12.69 15.30 5.35
C ILE A 220 -12.12 16.17 6.47
N GLU A 221 -10.96 16.78 6.22
CA GLU A 221 -10.26 17.55 7.24
C GLU A 221 -10.98 18.84 7.59
N THR A 222 -11.50 19.54 6.59
CA THR A 222 -12.31 20.76 6.80
C THR A 222 -13.54 20.45 7.64
N GLN A 223 -14.24 19.34 7.38
CA GLN A 223 -15.39 18.92 8.17
C GLN A 223 -15.00 18.50 9.60
N ARG A 224 -13.85 17.84 9.79
CA ARG A 224 -13.32 17.50 11.12
C ARG A 224 -13.03 18.76 11.94
N LEU A 225 -12.39 19.77 11.34
CA LEU A 225 -12.06 21.04 11.99
C LEU A 225 -13.32 21.87 12.29
N LYS A 226 -14.27 21.94 11.37
CA LYS A 226 -15.56 22.63 11.58
C LYS A 226 -16.33 22.05 12.76
N ARG A 227 -16.39 20.72 12.89
CA ARG A 227 -17.00 20.03 14.06
C ARG A 227 -16.31 20.36 15.39
N LYS A 228 -15.05 20.80 15.35
CA LYS A 228 -14.27 21.23 16.51
C LYS A 228 -14.26 22.76 16.70
N GLY A 229 -15.03 23.52 15.91
CA GLY A 229 -15.04 24.98 15.95
C GLY A 229 -13.73 25.64 15.49
N LYS A 230 -12.91 24.95 14.68
CA LYS A 230 -11.60 25.43 14.21
C LYS A 230 -11.64 25.79 12.72
N SER A 231 -10.84 26.78 12.33
CA SER A 231 -10.62 27.12 10.92
C SER A 231 -9.67 26.13 10.24
N PHE A 232 -9.59 26.17 8.91
CA PHE A 232 -8.64 25.36 8.14
C PHE A 232 -7.17 25.68 8.51
N TRP A 233 -6.86 26.95 8.74
CA TRP A 233 -5.51 27.43 9.10
C TRP A 233 -5.19 27.26 10.59
N SER A 234 -5.54 26.11 11.15
CA SER A 234 -5.28 25.76 12.54
C SER A 234 -4.05 24.86 12.65
N LYS A 235 -3.29 24.99 13.75
CA LYS A 235 -2.23 24.03 14.11
C LYS A 235 -2.74 22.59 14.26
N ASP A 236 -4.05 22.41 14.48
CA ASP A 236 -4.68 21.10 14.56
C ASP A 236 -4.95 20.45 13.20
N ASN A 237 -4.72 21.17 12.09
CA ASN A 237 -4.93 20.65 10.74
C ASN A 237 -3.84 19.64 10.36
N GLU A 238 -4.23 18.37 10.21
CA GLU A 238 -3.31 17.26 9.91
C GLU A 238 -2.74 17.36 8.49
N LEU A 239 -3.47 17.95 7.54
CA LEU A 239 -2.96 18.21 6.19
C LEU A 239 -1.83 19.24 6.22
N LEU A 240 -2.01 20.35 6.95
CA LEU A 240 -0.96 21.38 7.08
C LEU A 240 0.28 20.84 7.79
N GLN A 241 0.11 20.02 8.83
CA GLN A 241 1.23 19.36 9.50
C GLN A 241 2.00 18.46 8.52
N GLY A 242 1.31 17.58 7.80
CA GLY A 242 1.93 16.66 6.85
C GLY A 242 2.61 17.37 5.66
N TRP A 243 1.96 18.38 5.07
CA TRP A 243 2.56 19.17 4.00
C TRP A 243 3.74 20.00 4.50
N GLY A 244 3.68 20.53 5.72
CA GLY A 244 4.81 21.19 6.38
C GLY A 244 6.01 20.25 6.54
N MET A 245 5.79 19.00 6.95
CA MET A 245 6.86 18.00 7.05
C MET A 245 7.48 17.66 5.69
N SER A 246 6.65 17.51 4.65
CA SER A 246 7.14 17.29 3.27
C SER A 246 7.96 18.47 2.77
N ALA A 247 7.46 19.69 2.97
CA ALA A 247 8.15 20.91 2.58
C ALA A 247 9.49 21.05 3.30
N ALA A 248 9.53 20.78 4.61
CA ALA A 248 10.75 20.81 5.41
C ALA A 248 11.77 19.76 4.93
N PHE A 249 11.32 18.53 4.63
CA PHE A 249 12.18 17.48 4.08
C PHE A 249 12.83 17.90 2.76
N HIS A 250 12.03 18.35 1.79
CA HIS A 250 12.54 18.74 0.48
C HIS A 250 13.42 19.99 0.55
N ALA A 251 13.02 20.99 1.34
CA ALA A 251 13.81 22.21 1.55
C ALA A 251 15.15 21.92 2.21
N ALA A 252 15.20 21.02 3.21
CA ALA A 252 16.45 20.64 3.86
C ALA A 252 17.43 19.95 2.89
N LEU A 253 16.93 19.05 2.03
CA LEU A 253 17.77 18.41 1.01
C LEU A 253 18.26 19.41 -0.04
N LEU A 254 17.39 20.31 -0.51
CA LEU A 254 17.77 21.36 -1.48
C LEU A 254 18.79 22.33 -0.89
N ALA A 255 18.61 22.76 0.36
CA ALA A 255 19.55 23.64 1.05
C ALA A 255 20.92 22.96 1.25
N ARG A 256 20.94 21.65 1.54
CA ARG A 256 22.18 20.92 1.82
C ARG A 256 22.95 20.48 0.58
N PHE A 257 22.25 20.08 -0.49
CA PHE A 257 22.83 19.46 -1.69
C PHE A 257 22.66 20.29 -2.97
N GLY A 258 22.02 21.45 -2.88
CA GLY A 258 21.80 22.38 -3.99
C GLY A 258 20.64 22.01 -4.90
N THR A 259 20.25 22.93 -5.78
CA THR A 259 19.12 22.75 -6.73
C THR A 259 19.38 21.66 -7.78
N GLY A 260 20.63 21.22 -7.94
CA GLY A 260 21.01 20.13 -8.86
C GLY A 260 20.35 18.79 -8.55
N ILE A 261 19.75 18.59 -7.37
CA ILE A 261 19.02 17.36 -7.00
C ILE A 261 17.54 17.39 -7.36
N ILE A 262 17.00 18.49 -7.90
CA ILE A 262 15.58 18.61 -8.26
C ILE A 262 15.10 17.45 -9.16
N PRO A 263 15.83 17.01 -10.21
CA PRO A 263 15.40 15.89 -11.04
C PRO A 263 15.21 14.59 -10.23
N TYR A 264 16.08 14.35 -9.24
CA TYR A 264 15.96 13.19 -8.33
C TYR A 264 14.71 13.32 -7.46
N LEU A 265 14.52 14.46 -6.79
CA LEU A 265 13.39 14.69 -5.89
C LEU A 265 12.05 14.57 -6.62
N ALA A 266 11.94 15.14 -7.82
CA ALA A 266 10.75 15.06 -8.64
C ALA A 266 10.48 13.61 -9.09
N THR A 267 11.51 12.91 -9.55
CA THR A 267 11.36 11.53 -10.05
C THR A 267 11.00 10.56 -8.94
N GLN A 268 11.64 10.65 -7.76
CA GLN A 268 11.33 9.73 -6.66
C GLN A 268 9.91 9.95 -6.12
N ALA A 269 9.45 11.20 -6.03
CA ALA A 269 8.10 11.49 -5.58
C ALA A 269 7.07 11.01 -6.59
N PHE A 270 7.25 11.35 -7.87
CA PHE A 270 6.34 10.94 -8.95
C PHE A 270 6.25 9.42 -9.08
N TYR A 271 7.39 8.73 -9.08
CA TYR A 271 7.42 7.27 -9.16
C TYR A 271 6.81 6.62 -7.92
N GLY A 272 7.11 7.12 -6.71
CA GLY A 272 6.54 6.61 -5.46
C GLY A 272 5.02 6.75 -5.39
N ILE A 273 4.48 7.92 -5.78
CA ILE A 273 3.04 8.15 -5.90
C ILE A 273 2.43 7.19 -6.93
N SER A 274 3.06 7.07 -8.10
CA SER A 274 2.55 6.22 -9.18
C SER A 274 2.57 4.73 -8.81
N LEU A 275 3.60 4.28 -8.09
CA LEU A 275 3.71 2.92 -7.59
C LEU A 275 2.62 2.62 -6.56
N PHE A 276 2.29 3.57 -5.68
CA PHE A 276 1.18 3.40 -4.75
C PHE A 276 -0.18 3.36 -5.49
N GLU A 277 -0.43 4.30 -6.40
CA GLU A 277 -1.72 4.37 -7.08
C GLU A 277 -1.97 3.20 -8.03
N ILE A 278 -0.93 2.60 -8.63
CA ILE A 278 -1.14 1.39 -9.43
C ILE A 278 -1.52 0.18 -8.57
N ILE A 279 -1.12 0.14 -7.29
CA ILE A 279 -1.58 -0.87 -6.35
C ILE A 279 -3.08 -0.69 -6.07
N ASN A 280 -3.55 0.54 -5.75
CA ASN A 280 -5.00 0.81 -5.61
C ASN A 280 -5.77 0.42 -6.89
N TYR A 281 -5.20 0.74 -8.05
CA TYR A 281 -5.80 0.39 -9.34
C TYR A 281 -5.99 -1.12 -9.51
N ILE A 282 -5.00 -1.91 -9.11
CA ILE A 282 -5.04 -3.37 -9.16
C ILE A 282 -6.04 -3.92 -8.13
N GLU A 283 -6.00 -3.41 -6.90
CA GLU A 283 -6.76 -3.87 -5.74
C GLU A 283 -8.27 -3.70 -5.86
N HIS A 284 -8.73 -2.67 -6.57
CA HIS A 284 -10.15 -2.32 -6.63
C HIS A 284 -10.76 -2.46 -8.03
N TYR A 285 -10.08 -3.16 -8.95
CA TYR A 285 -10.49 -3.20 -10.34
C TYR A 285 -11.88 -3.79 -10.58
N GLY A 286 -12.82 -2.93 -10.96
CA GLY A 286 -14.16 -3.33 -11.42
C GLY A 286 -15.13 -3.74 -10.32
N LEU A 287 -14.72 -3.69 -9.05
CA LEU A 287 -15.53 -4.10 -7.91
C LEU A 287 -16.43 -2.95 -7.43
N LEU A 288 -17.65 -3.29 -7.02
CA LEU A 288 -18.72 -2.38 -6.62
C LEU A 288 -19.58 -3.01 -5.52
N ARG A 289 -19.75 -2.26 -4.44
CA ARG A 289 -20.74 -2.50 -3.40
C ARG A 289 -22.13 -2.13 -3.90
N GLN A 290 -23.06 -3.02 -3.62
CA GLN A 290 -24.47 -2.84 -3.93
C GLN A 290 -25.14 -1.94 -2.89
N LYS A 291 -26.27 -1.36 -3.29
CA LYS A 291 -27.16 -0.58 -2.42
C LYS A 291 -28.37 -1.41 -2.03
N ASP A 292 -28.80 -1.25 -0.79
CA ASP A 292 -30.10 -1.77 -0.36
C ASP A 292 -31.27 -0.97 -0.97
N ALA A 293 -32.50 -1.38 -0.68
CA ALA A 293 -33.72 -0.72 -1.15
C ALA A 293 -33.85 0.76 -0.70
N HIS A 294 -33.07 1.18 0.31
CA HIS A 294 -33.03 2.55 0.81
C HIS A 294 -31.85 3.35 0.24
N GLY A 295 -31.10 2.80 -0.71
CA GLY A 295 -29.98 3.46 -1.36
C GLY A 295 -28.69 3.49 -0.53
N LYS A 296 -28.63 2.75 0.58
CA LYS A 296 -27.44 2.67 1.44
C LYS A 296 -26.53 1.54 0.94
N TYR A 297 -25.23 1.83 0.82
CA TYR A 297 -24.25 0.83 0.47
C TYR A 297 -24.16 -0.26 1.55
N GLU A 298 -24.10 -1.52 1.13
CA GLU A 298 -23.80 -2.66 2.00
C GLU A 298 -22.44 -2.50 2.69
N ARG A 299 -22.16 -3.21 3.78
CA ARG A 299 -20.86 -3.09 4.47
C ARG A 299 -19.72 -3.51 3.52
N THR A 300 -18.53 -2.90 3.65
CA THR A 300 -17.32 -3.42 2.98
C THR A 300 -17.00 -4.82 3.51
N MET A 301 -16.82 -5.77 2.60
CA MET A 301 -16.66 -7.21 2.84
C MET A 301 -15.49 -7.73 1.98
N PRO A 302 -14.93 -8.93 2.25
CA PRO A 302 -13.78 -9.45 1.52
C PRO A 302 -13.94 -9.49 -0.01
N GLU A 303 -15.16 -9.64 -0.51
CA GLU A 303 -15.52 -9.61 -1.94
C GLU A 303 -15.31 -8.25 -2.64
N HIS A 304 -15.14 -7.17 -1.87
CA HIS A 304 -15.06 -5.79 -2.39
C HIS A 304 -13.64 -5.31 -2.72
N SER A 305 -12.65 -6.21 -2.67
CA SER A 305 -11.28 -5.96 -3.11
C SER A 305 -10.61 -7.25 -3.56
N TRP A 306 -9.64 -7.14 -4.48
CA TRP A 306 -8.83 -8.27 -4.92
C TRP A 306 -7.78 -8.64 -3.87
N ASN A 307 -7.58 -9.94 -3.66
CA ASN A 307 -6.67 -10.53 -2.70
C ASN A 307 -5.50 -11.23 -3.42
N ASN A 308 -4.37 -11.37 -2.74
CA ASN A 308 -3.31 -12.30 -3.11
C ASN A 308 -2.54 -12.76 -1.86
N ASN A 309 -1.98 -13.96 -1.91
CA ASN A 309 -1.39 -14.59 -0.73
C ASN A 309 0.10 -14.96 -0.89
N ASN A 310 0.80 -14.40 -1.88
CA ASN A 310 2.22 -14.68 -2.12
C ASN A 310 3.10 -14.23 -0.94
N ILE A 311 3.97 -15.12 -0.46
CA ILE A 311 4.73 -14.92 0.78
C ILE A 311 5.69 -13.73 0.69
N VAL A 312 6.50 -13.64 -0.37
CA VAL A 312 7.62 -12.69 -0.43
C VAL A 312 7.10 -11.28 -0.60
N THR A 313 6.17 -11.08 -1.53
CA THR A 313 5.51 -9.78 -1.67
C THR A 313 4.80 -9.38 -0.38
N ASN A 314 4.15 -10.30 0.34
CA ASN A 314 3.55 -9.98 1.65
C ASN A 314 4.58 -9.52 2.68
N LEU A 315 5.77 -10.14 2.74
CA LEU A 315 6.82 -9.73 3.66
C LEU A 315 7.35 -8.32 3.36
N PHE A 316 7.42 -7.91 2.09
CA PHE A 316 7.79 -6.53 1.72
C PHE A 316 6.70 -5.52 2.04
N LEU A 317 5.43 -5.88 1.81
CA LEU A 317 4.30 -4.94 1.85
C LEU A 317 3.52 -4.97 3.17
N TYR A 318 4.02 -5.59 4.24
CA TYR A 318 3.26 -5.81 5.47
C TYR A 318 1.90 -6.46 5.19
N GLN A 319 1.93 -7.58 4.48
CA GLN A 319 0.74 -8.38 4.18
C GLN A 319 -0.40 -7.63 3.49
N LEU A 320 -0.11 -6.48 2.87
CA LEU A 320 -1.10 -5.67 2.16
C LEU A 320 -1.91 -6.49 1.16
N GLN A 321 -1.32 -7.54 0.56
CA GLN A 321 -2.04 -8.36 -0.41
C GLN A 321 -3.25 -9.08 0.17
N ARG A 322 -3.33 -9.27 1.50
CA ARG A 322 -4.55 -9.67 2.23
C ARG A 322 -5.53 -8.51 2.38
N HIS A 323 -5.70 -7.78 1.29
CA HIS A 323 -6.39 -6.50 1.23
C HIS A 323 -7.88 -6.62 1.57
N SER A 324 -8.50 -7.73 1.18
CA SER A 324 -9.89 -8.07 1.47
C SER A 324 -10.21 -8.10 2.96
N ASP A 325 -9.34 -8.71 3.78
CA ASP A 325 -9.52 -8.73 5.22
C ASP A 325 -9.27 -7.36 5.83
N HIS A 326 -8.23 -6.67 5.34
CA HIS A 326 -7.91 -5.32 5.77
C HIS A 326 -9.07 -4.34 5.51
N HIS A 327 -9.71 -4.39 4.35
CA HIS A 327 -10.88 -3.55 4.05
C HIS A 327 -12.11 -3.89 4.89
N ALA A 328 -12.33 -5.18 5.17
CA ALA A 328 -13.44 -5.63 6.01
C ALA A 328 -13.23 -5.32 7.52
N TYR A 329 -11.96 -5.30 7.95
CA TYR A 329 -11.52 -5.11 9.34
C TYR A 329 -10.25 -4.22 9.44
N PRO A 330 -10.34 -2.92 9.14
CA PRO A 330 -9.17 -2.03 8.96
C PRO A 330 -8.32 -1.78 10.20
N THR A 331 -8.79 -2.18 11.38
CA THR A 331 -8.04 -2.07 12.63
C THR A 331 -7.16 -3.29 12.90
N ARG A 332 -7.36 -4.40 12.18
CA ARG A 332 -6.57 -5.62 12.33
C ARG A 332 -5.14 -5.38 11.82
N PRO A 333 -4.10 -5.63 12.62
CA PRO A 333 -2.74 -5.37 12.17
C PRO A 333 -2.28 -6.41 11.14
N PHE A 334 -1.31 -6.04 10.31
CA PHE A 334 -0.83 -6.87 9.21
C PHE A 334 -0.54 -8.32 9.59
N GLN A 335 0.19 -8.58 10.68
CA GLN A 335 0.60 -9.93 11.09
C GLN A 335 -0.57 -10.86 11.45
N ALA A 336 -1.77 -10.29 11.60
CA ALA A 336 -2.98 -10.98 11.98
C ALA A 336 -3.99 -11.06 10.83
N LEU A 337 -3.70 -10.48 9.66
CA LEU A 337 -4.59 -10.50 8.50
C LEU A 337 -4.86 -11.92 8.03
N ARG A 338 -6.07 -12.16 7.53
CA ARG A 338 -6.58 -13.46 7.07
C ARG A 338 -6.81 -13.48 5.57
N HIS A 339 -6.81 -14.69 5.02
CA HIS A 339 -7.32 -14.99 3.69
C HIS A 339 -8.71 -15.63 3.81
N PHE A 340 -9.61 -15.35 2.86
CA PHE A 340 -10.98 -15.84 2.78
C PHE A 340 -11.23 -16.44 1.41
N ASP A 341 -11.84 -17.62 1.36
CA ASP A 341 -12.09 -18.35 0.10
C ASP A 341 -13.08 -17.61 -0.82
N GLU A 342 -13.94 -16.76 -0.25
CA GLU A 342 -14.91 -15.95 -1.00
C GLU A 342 -14.30 -14.67 -1.59
N ALA A 343 -13.07 -14.30 -1.19
CA ALA A 343 -12.42 -13.10 -1.71
C ALA A 343 -11.94 -13.33 -3.14
N PRO A 344 -12.19 -12.39 -4.08
CA PRO A 344 -11.67 -12.50 -5.43
C PRO A 344 -10.14 -12.40 -5.44
N GLU A 345 -9.46 -13.24 -6.22
CA GLU A 345 -7.99 -13.30 -6.22
C GLU A 345 -7.34 -12.81 -7.52
N LEU A 346 -6.19 -12.17 -7.39
CA LEU A 346 -5.31 -11.84 -8.50
C LEU A 346 -4.58 -13.10 -9.01
N PRO A 347 -4.24 -13.16 -10.32
CA PRO A 347 -3.53 -14.31 -10.88
C PRO A 347 -2.10 -14.50 -10.37
N SER A 348 -1.49 -13.44 -9.84
CA SER A 348 -0.13 -13.45 -9.32
C SER A 348 0.04 -12.33 -8.30
N GLY A 349 1.16 -12.36 -7.56
CA GLY A 349 1.49 -11.32 -6.57
C GLY A 349 1.58 -9.93 -7.20
N TYR A 350 1.40 -8.90 -6.37
CA TYR A 350 1.28 -7.51 -6.84
C TYR A 350 2.45 -7.09 -7.73
N ALA A 351 3.68 -7.43 -7.35
CA ALA A 351 4.89 -7.11 -8.11
C ALA A 351 4.83 -7.61 -9.56
N SER A 352 4.24 -8.79 -9.79
CA SER A 352 4.04 -9.39 -11.11
C SER A 352 2.93 -8.71 -11.90
N MET A 353 1.93 -8.16 -11.21
CA MET A 353 0.76 -7.52 -11.81
C MET A 353 0.99 -6.05 -12.21
N LEU A 354 2.07 -5.41 -11.71
CA LEU A 354 2.42 -4.02 -12.03
C LEU A 354 2.58 -3.78 -13.54
N LEU A 355 3.43 -4.57 -14.22
CA LEU A 355 3.69 -4.39 -15.66
C LEU A 355 2.44 -4.68 -16.51
N PRO A 356 1.68 -5.78 -16.29
CA PRO A 356 0.39 -5.98 -16.93
C PRO A 356 -0.58 -4.80 -16.77
N ALA A 357 -0.72 -4.24 -15.57
CA ALA A 357 -1.62 -3.12 -15.29
C ALA A 357 -1.27 -1.84 -16.10
N MET A 358 0.01 -1.67 -16.45
CA MET A 358 0.46 -0.56 -17.30
C MET A 358 0.21 -0.80 -18.80
N ILE A 359 -0.13 -2.02 -19.22
CA ILE A 359 -0.36 -2.38 -20.63
C ILE A 359 -1.87 -2.69 -20.81
N PRO A 360 -2.71 -1.71 -21.20
CA PRO A 360 -4.17 -1.87 -21.13
C PRO A 360 -4.73 -3.10 -21.86
N PRO A 361 -4.29 -3.45 -23.10
CA PRO A 361 -4.77 -4.66 -23.75
C PRO A 361 -4.47 -5.95 -22.96
N LEU A 362 -3.31 -6.02 -22.29
CA LEU A 362 -2.92 -7.16 -21.47
C LEU A 362 -3.74 -7.19 -20.17
N TRP A 363 -3.85 -6.03 -19.49
CA TRP A 363 -4.65 -5.90 -18.28
C TRP A 363 -6.11 -6.29 -18.50
N PHE A 364 -6.77 -5.75 -19.53
CA PHE A 364 -8.18 -6.03 -19.84
C PHE A 364 -8.40 -7.47 -20.30
N LYS A 365 -7.39 -8.12 -20.88
CA LYS A 365 -7.46 -9.56 -21.21
C LYS A 365 -7.49 -10.41 -19.93
N ILE A 366 -6.74 -10.02 -18.91
CA ILE A 366 -6.58 -10.77 -17.66
C ILE A 366 -7.73 -10.49 -16.68
N MET A 367 -8.04 -9.21 -16.45
CA MET A 367 -8.88 -8.79 -15.34
C MET A 367 -10.35 -8.64 -15.68
N ASP A 368 -10.71 -8.25 -16.92
CA ASP A 368 -12.14 -8.16 -17.28
C ASP A 368 -12.85 -9.51 -17.11
N LYS A 369 -12.17 -10.61 -17.49
CA LYS A 369 -12.70 -11.97 -17.34
C LYS A 369 -12.93 -12.32 -15.87
N ARG A 370 -12.00 -11.93 -14.99
CA ARG A 370 -12.11 -12.17 -13.55
C ARG A 370 -13.24 -11.38 -12.90
N VAL A 371 -13.42 -10.12 -13.29
CA VAL A 371 -14.57 -9.30 -12.84
C VAL A 371 -15.88 -9.97 -13.28
N PHE A 372 -15.95 -10.44 -14.54
CA PHE A 372 -17.12 -11.15 -15.06
C PHE A 372 -17.43 -12.43 -14.26
N GLU A 373 -16.41 -13.25 -13.98
CA GLU A 373 -16.52 -14.48 -13.20
C GLU A 373 -16.93 -14.20 -11.75
N HIS A 374 -16.34 -13.19 -11.11
CA HIS A 374 -16.67 -12.77 -9.76
C HIS A 374 -18.15 -12.41 -9.60
N TYR A 375 -18.72 -11.69 -10.58
CA TYR A 375 -20.15 -11.35 -10.59
C TYR A 375 -21.04 -12.42 -11.23
N GLN A 376 -20.53 -13.64 -11.45
CA GLN A 376 -21.28 -14.76 -12.03
C GLN A 376 -21.99 -14.40 -13.35
N GLY A 377 -21.33 -13.56 -14.16
CA GLY A 377 -21.84 -13.06 -15.43
C GLY A 377 -22.75 -11.83 -15.35
N ASN A 378 -23.14 -11.35 -14.16
CA ASN A 378 -23.99 -10.18 -14.03
C ASN A 378 -23.17 -8.88 -13.94
N LEU A 379 -22.74 -8.35 -15.10
CA LEU A 379 -21.98 -7.10 -15.18
C LEU A 379 -22.75 -5.84 -14.75
N ASN A 380 -24.07 -5.90 -14.53
CA ASN A 380 -24.80 -4.78 -13.95
C ASN A 380 -24.38 -4.51 -12.49
N LYS A 381 -23.79 -5.51 -11.82
CA LYS A 381 -23.23 -5.37 -10.47
C LYS A 381 -21.81 -4.82 -10.44
N ALA A 382 -21.13 -4.68 -11.58
CA ALA A 382 -19.73 -4.26 -11.64
C ALA A 382 -19.55 -2.74 -11.80
N ASN A 383 -18.44 -2.20 -11.28
CA ASN A 383 -18.05 -0.81 -11.47
C ASN A 383 -17.42 -0.63 -12.86
N ILE A 384 -18.20 -0.23 -13.86
CA ILE A 384 -17.75 -0.19 -15.25
C ILE A 384 -17.50 1.23 -15.72
N GLN A 385 -16.39 1.43 -16.44
CA GLN A 385 -16.06 2.72 -17.02
C GLN A 385 -17.14 3.15 -18.04
N PRO A 386 -17.88 4.26 -17.82
CA PRO A 386 -19.09 4.56 -18.58
C PRO A 386 -18.89 4.57 -20.10
N LYS A 387 -17.82 5.21 -20.58
CA LYS A 387 -17.49 5.29 -22.01
C LYS A 387 -17.16 3.94 -22.69
N ARG A 388 -17.02 2.85 -21.92
CA ARG A 388 -16.72 1.50 -22.44
C ARG A 388 -17.79 0.47 -22.09
N ARG A 389 -18.86 0.87 -21.37
CA ARG A 389 -19.91 -0.04 -20.90
C ARG A 389 -20.52 -0.86 -22.03
N ALA A 390 -21.10 -0.21 -23.04
CA ALA A 390 -21.71 -0.90 -24.19
C ALA A 390 -20.75 -1.89 -24.89
N ARG A 391 -19.46 -1.52 -25.04
CA ARG A 391 -18.45 -2.39 -25.63
C ARG A 391 -18.12 -3.61 -24.76
N ILE A 392 -18.05 -3.42 -23.44
CA ILE A 392 -17.79 -4.49 -22.47
C ILE A 392 -18.99 -5.46 -22.41
N PHE A 393 -20.21 -4.94 -22.36
CA PHE A 393 -21.42 -5.76 -22.39
C PHE A 393 -21.48 -6.59 -23.69
N LYS A 394 -21.21 -5.97 -24.84
CA LYS A 394 -21.09 -6.68 -26.12
C LYS A 394 -19.97 -7.73 -26.12
N LYS A 395 -18.80 -7.45 -25.52
CA LYS A 395 -17.67 -8.39 -25.41
C LYS A 395 -18.05 -9.67 -24.66
N PHE A 396 -18.91 -9.57 -23.64
CA PHE A 396 -19.32 -10.71 -22.81
C PHE A 396 -20.71 -11.27 -23.16
N GLY A 397 -21.39 -10.71 -24.16
CA GLY A 397 -22.71 -11.18 -24.59
C GLY A 397 -23.82 -10.99 -23.54
N VAL A 398 -23.72 -9.95 -22.71
CA VAL A 398 -24.69 -9.67 -21.63
C VAL A 398 -25.54 -8.43 -21.93
N VAL A 399 -26.76 -8.40 -21.37
CA VAL A 399 -27.72 -7.30 -21.54
C VAL A 399 -27.47 -6.21 -20.50
N ASP A 400 -27.41 -4.96 -20.97
CA ASP A 400 -27.29 -3.76 -20.15
C ASP A 400 -28.69 -3.36 -19.69
N ASN A 401 -28.96 -3.50 -18.38
CA ASN A 401 -30.29 -3.32 -17.79
C ASN A 401 -30.43 -1.96 -17.09
#